data_AF-A0A9E5HVN8-F1
#
_entry.id   AF-A0A9E5HVN8-F1
#
_cell.length_a   1.000
_cell.length_b   1.000
_cell.length_c   1.000
_cell.angle_alpha   90.00
_cell.angle_beta   90.00
_cell.angle_gamma   90.00
#
_symmetry.space_group_name_H-M   'P 1'
#
loop_
_entity.id
_entity.type
_entity.pdbx_description
1 polymer ?
#
loop_
_entity_poly.entity_id
_entity_poly.type
_entity_poly.pdbx_seq_one_letter_code
_entity_poly.pdbx_strand_id
1 'polypeptide(L)' 'MKDDFPVPPVDKHQPGTVGRFIQVAKSQVGYIEGPKDNETKYGAYTKANFQPWCGSFVNWCANEAGVK' A
#
# COMPACT_ATOMS: atom_id res chain seq x y z
N MET A 1 -4.38 10.12 -9.85
CA MET A 1 -5.58 9.53 -9.22
C MET A 1 -5.85 10.25 -7.93
N LYS A 2 -7.11 10.52 -7.59
CA LYS A 2 -7.44 10.89 -6.22
C LYS A 2 -7.10 9.70 -5.33
N ASP A 3 -6.41 9.94 -4.24
CA ASP A 3 -6.02 8.86 -3.32
C ASP A 3 -7.19 8.58 -2.39
N ASP A 4 -8.19 7.86 -2.92
CA ASP A 4 -9.42 7.50 -2.20
C ASP A 4 -9.18 6.40 -1.14
N PHE A 5 -7.93 5.92 -1.02
CA PHE A 5 -7.50 4.87 -0.11
C PHE A 5 -6.39 5.38 0.82
N PRO A 6 -6.69 6.33 1.73
CA PRO A 6 -5.71 6.90 2.63
C PRO A 6 -5.23 5.87 3.66
N VAL A 7 -3.98 5.99 4.07
CA VAL A 7 -3.46 5.26 5.22
C VAL A 7 -4.12 5.80 6.50
N PRO A 8 -4.72 4.96 7.35
CA PRO A 8 -5.36 5.41 8.58
C PRO A 8 -4.32 6.04 9.54
N PRO A 9 -4.71 7.02 10.37
CA PRO A 9 -3.84 7.54 11.42
C PRO A 9 -3.38 6.41 12.35
N VAL A 10 -2.26 6.64 13.04
CA VAL A 10 -1.75 5.69 14.04
C VAL A 10 -2.71 5.62 15.23
N ASP A 11 -3.02 4.40 15.68
CA ASP A 11 -3.85 4.13 16.84
C ASP A 11 -3.13 3.18 17.84
N LYS A 12 -3.84 2.22 18.44
CA LYS A 12 -3.25 1.16 19.26
C LYS A 12 -2.20 0.32 18.50
N HIS A 13 -2.25 0.27 17.18
CA HIS A 13 -1.30 -0.43 16.33
C HIS A 13 -0.13 0.50 15.95
N GLN A 14 0.94 0.44 16.75
CA GLN A 14 2.13 1.26 16.56
C GLN A 14 2.93 0.87 15.31
N PRO A 15 3.72 1.80 14.73
CA PRO A 15 4.62 1.51 13.62
C PRO A 15 5.56 0.32 13.89
N GLY A 16 5.86 -0.45 12.85
CA GLY A 16 6.70 -1.66 12.91
C GLY A 16 5.98 -2.92 13.38
N THR A 17 4.72 -2.82 13.81
CA THR A 17 3.95 -3.98 14.28
C THR A 17 3.18 -4.69 13.15
N VAL A 18 2.93 -5.99 13.33
CA VAL A 18 2.05 -6.77 12.44
C VAL A 18 0.63 -6.18 12.39
N GLY A 19 0.13 -5.69 13.52
CA GLY A 19 -1.18 -5.04 13.57
C GLY A 19 -1.25 -3.81 12.68
N ARG A 20 -0.19 -2.99 12.66
CA ARG A 20 -0.11 -1.83 11.80
C ARG A 20 -0.01 -2.22 10.33
N PHE A 21 0.78 -3.23 10.01
CA PHE A 21 0.87 -3.78 8.65
C PHE A 21 -0.50 -4.19 8.09
N ILE A 22 -1.28 -4.96 8.87
CA ILE A 22 -2.61 -5.39 8.46
C ILE A 22 -3.58 -4.20 8.33
N GLN A 23 -3.48 -3.19 9.21
CA GLN A 23 -4.31 -1.99 9.13
C GLN A 23 -4.06 -1.20 7.85
N VAL A 24 -2.79 -1.02 7.46
CA VAL A 24 -2.41 -0.40 6.18
C VAL A 24 -2.97 -1.20 5.02
N ALA A 25 -2.72 -2.52 4.96
CA ALA A 25 -3.21 -3.36 3.87
C ALA A 25 -4.74 -3.31 3.72
N LYS A 26 -5.47 -3.33 4.85
CA LYS A 26 -6.94 -3.24 4.87
C LYS A 26 -7.46 -1.93 4.30
N SER A 27 -6.75 -0.82 4.52
CA SER A 27 -7.16 0.49 3.99
C SER A 27 -7.14 0.57 2.46
N GLN A 28 -6.53 -0.40 1.79
CA GLN A 28 -6.41 -0.47 0.33
C GLN A 28 -7.41 -1.43 -0.32
N VAL A 29 -8.29 -2.08 0.46
CA VAL A 29 -9.31 -2.99 -0.07
C VAL A 29 -10.29 -2.21 -0.94
N GLY A 30 -10.46 -2.64 -2.19
CA GLY A 30 -11.29 -1.97 -3.19
C GLY A 30 -10.49 -1.06 -4.13
N TYR A 31 -9.18 -0.88 -3.90
CA TYR A 31 -8.31 -0.23 -4.87
C TYR A 31 -8.30 -1.01 -6.18
N ILE A 32 -8.56 -0.32 -7.28
CA ILE A 32 -8.48 -0.84 -8.64
C ILE A 32 -7.33 -0.12 -9.33
N GLU A 33 -6.55 -0.86 -10.10
CA GLU A 33 -5.46 -0.30 -10.89
C GLU A 33 -5.97 0.71 -11.93
N GLY A 34 -5.03 1.48 -12.47
CA GLY A 34 -5.32 2.52 -13.44
C GLY A 34 -5.81 2.05 -14.80
N PRO A 35 -6.16 3.03 -15.66
CA PRO A 35 -6.61 2.73 -17.01
C PRO A 35 -5.54 2.02 -17.85
N LYS A 36 -4.26 2.12 -17.47
CA LYS A 36 -3.19 1.33 -18.07
C LYS A 36 -2.98 0.04 -17.27
N ASP A 37 -2.70 -1.04 -17.98
CA ASP A 37 -2.41 -2.35 -17.39
C ASP A 37 -1.34 -2.24 -16.29
N ASN A 38 -1.64 -2.80 -15.11
CA ASN A 38 -0.76 -2.79 -13.95
C ASN A 38 -0.32 -1.40 -13.44
N GLU A 39 -1.05 -0.33 -13.76
CA GLU A 39 -0.76 1.02 -13.27
C GLU A 39 -1.21 1.18 -11.82
N THR A 40 -0.28 1.23 -10.88
CA THR A 40 -0.61 1.32 -9.45
C THR A 40 0.29 2.30 -8.70
N LYS A 41 -0.23 2.89 -7.61
CA LYS A 41 0.61 3.72 -6.70
C LYS A 41 1.72 2.91 -6.04
N TYR A 42 1.49 1.61 -5.81
CA TYR A 42 2.47 0.69 -5.24
C TYR A 42 3.62 0.43 -6.21
N GLY A 43 3.30 0.17 -7.48
CA GLY A 43 4.30 0.00 -8.53
C GLY A 43 5.11 1.28 -8.75
N ALA A 44 4.45 2.44 -8.73
CA ALA A 44 5.14 3.74 -8.79
C ALA A 44 6.11 3.95 -7.61
N TYR A 45 5.67 3.64 -6.38
CA TYR A 45 6.51 3.68 -5.18
C TYR A 45 7.76 2.80 -5.30
N THR A 46 7.61 1.56 -5.79
CA THR A 46 8.74 0.64 -5.98
C THR A 46 9.53 0.87 -7.27
N LYS A 47 9.23 1.93 -8.04
CA LYS A 47 9.83 2.20 -9.36
C LYS A 47 9.66 1.06 -10.37
N ALA A 48 8.58 0.30 -10.23
CA ALA A 48 8.20 -0.84 -11.07
C ALA A 48 6.73 -0.72 -11.50
N ASN A 49 6.27 0.50 -11.83
CA ASN A 49 4.91 0.73 -12.28
C ASN A 49 4.65 -0.01 -13.61
N PHE A 50 3.39 -0.38 -13.90
CA PHE A 50 3.01 -1.14 -15.09
C PHE A 50 3.56 -2.59 -15.10
N GLN A 51 3.81 -3.17 -13.94
CA GLN A 51 4.23 -4.58 -13.75
C GLN A 51 3.35 -5.27 -12.71
N PRO A 52 3.27 -6.62 -12.69
CA PRO A 52 2.55 -7.35 -11.64
C PRO A 52 2.96 -6.87 -10.24
N TRP A 53 1.98 -6.42 -9.47
CA TRP A 53 2.22 -5.48 -8.37
C TRP A 53 2.03 -6.09 -6.97
N CYS A 54 1.83 -7.40 -6.86
CA CYS A 54 1.62 -8.07 -5.56
C CYS A 54 2.80 -7.83 -4.60
N GLY A 55 4.04 -7.93 -5.09
CA GLY A 55 5.25 -7.63 -4.31
C GLY A 55 5.36 -6.14 -3.98
N SER A 56 5.06 -5.27 -4.94
CA SER A 56 5.04 -3.81 -4.73
C SER A 56 4.04 -3.39 -3.65
N PHE A 57 2.86 -4.00 -3.63
CA PHE A 57 1.83 -3.77 -2.62
C PHE A 57 2.31 -4.14 -1.22
N VAL A 58 2.87 -5.33 -1.05
CA VAL A 58 3.39 -5.79 0.25
C VAL A 58 4.53 -4.89 0.74
N ASN A 59 5.44 -4.51 -0.16
CA ASN A 59 6.58 -3.63 0.19
C ASN A 59 6.10 -2.22 0.58
N TRP A 60 5.15 -1.66 -0.16
CA TRP A 60 4.51 -0.39 0.20
C TRP A 60 3.79 -0.48 1.55
N CYS A 61 3.04 -1.56 1.81
CA CYS A 61 2.40 -1.76 3.11
C CYS A 61 3.41 -1.82 4.26
N ALA A 62 4.56 -2.47 4.06
CA ALA A 62 5.64 -2.52 5.04
C ALA A 62 6.21 -1.13 5.34
N ASN A 63 6.43 -0.32 4.30
CA ASN A 63 6.91 1.05 4.42
C ASN A 63 5.94 1.94 5.20
N GLU A 64 4.68 2.01 4.79
CA GLU A 64 3.65 2.82 5.46
C GLU A 64 3.37 2.34 6.90
N ALA A 65 3.61 1.05 7.16
CA ALA A 65 3.51 0.49 8.50
C ALA A 65 4.76 0.72 9.35
N GLY A 66 5.88 1.20 8.79
CA GLY A 66 7.14 1.42 9.51
C GLY A 66 7.88 0.15 9.90
N VAL A 67 7.72 -0.94 9.13
CA VAL A 67 8.47 -2.19 9.32
C VAL A 67 9.94 -1.98 8.91
N LYS A 68 10.89 -2.48 9.73
CA LYS A 68 12.34 -2.34 9.54
C LYS A 68 13.03 -3.68 9.57
#